data_AF-A0AAU0ZJM9-F1
#
_entry.id   AF-A0AAU0ZJM9-F1
#
_cell.length_a   1.000
_cell.length_b   1.000
_cell.length_c   1.000
_cell.angle_alpha   90.00
_cell.angle_beta   90.00
_cell.angle_gamma   90.00
#
_symmetry.space_group_name_H-M   'P 1'
#
loop_
_entity.id
_entity.type
_entity.pdbx_description
1 polymer ?
#
loop_
_entity_poly.entity_id
_entity_poly.type
_entity_poly.pdbx_seq_one_letter_code
_entity_poly.pdbx_strand_id
1 'polypeptide(L)'
;MSRWDQAACRTTDPDELFVEGAAQSSAKRICGGCVIKTECLAHALDQRIQHGVWGGMTERERRALLRRRPTVTSWRQLLEAARAEHERPVRAEHAGVS
;
A
#
# COMPACT_ATOMS: atom_id res chain seq x y z
N MET A 1 10.45 -13.29 -13.44
CA MET A 1 9.61 -12.08 -13.51
C MET A 1 9.48 -11.52 -12.11
N SER A 2 9.58 -10.20 -11.96
CA SER A 2 9.55 -9.51 -10.68
C SER A 2 8.12 -9.37 -10.18
N ARG A 3 7.89 -9.39 -8.86
CA ARG A 3 6.57 -9.11 -8.29
C ARG A 3 6.06 -7.72 -8.68
N TRP A 4 6.97 -6.77 -8.91
CA TRP A 4 6.68 -5.42 -9.41
C TRP A 4 6.07 -5.40 -10.82
N ASP A 5 6.22 -6.47 -11.61
CA ASP A 5 5.59 -6.59 -12.92
C ASP A 5 4.05 -6.73 -12.82
N GLN A 6 3.53 -7.07 -11.63
CA GLN A 6 2.09 -7.19 -11.35
C GLN A 6 1.46 -5.87 -10.85
N ALA A 7 2.19 -4.76 -10.90
CA ALA A 7 1.66 -3.45 -10.52
C ALA A 7 0.53 -3.03 -11.47
N ALA A 8 -0.66 -2.73 -10.94
CA ALA A 8 -1.80 -2.30 -11.75
C ALA A 8 -1.53 -1.00 -12.54
N CYS A 9 -0.71 -0.10 -12.00
CA CYS A 9 -0.31 1.14 -12.66
C CYS A 9 0.72 0.96 -13.79
N ARG A 10 1.25 -0.25 -14.00
CA ARG A 10 2.26 -0.47 -15.06
C ARG A 10 1.71 -0.23 -16.46
N THR A 11 0.40 -0.36 -16.65
CA THR A 11 -0.28 -0.17 -17.94
C THR A 11 -0.89 1.23 -18.09
N THR A 12 -0.64 2.15 -17.16
CA THR A 12 -1.10 3.53 -17.22
C THR A 12 0.05 4.46 -17.57
N ASP A 13 -0.26 5.72 -17.91
CA ASP A 13 0.76 6.75 -18.05
C ASP A 13 1.43 6.99 -16.67
N PRO A 14 2.77 6.98 -16.57
CA PRO A 14 3.48 7.29 -15.33
C PRO A 14 3.06 8.61 -14.69
N ASP A 15 2.78 9.64 -15.50
CA ASP A 15 2.48 11.00 -15.01
C ASP A 15 1.16 11.04 -14.21
N GLU A 16 0.24 10.09 -14.47
CA GLU A 16 -0.98 9.93 -13.68
C GLU A 16 -0.70 9.67 -12.19
N LEU A 17 0.46 9.12 -11.84
CA LEU A 17 0.82 8.86 -10.44
C LEU A 17 1.47 10.06 -9.75
N PHE A 18 1.93 11.07 -10.49
CA PHE A 18 2.65 12.23 -9.96
C PHE A 18 1.81 13.51 -9.93
N VAL A 19 0.48 13.38 -10.00
CA VAL A 19 -0.47 14.49 -9.96
C VAL A 19 -0.68 15.08 -8.55
N GLU A 20 -1.24 16.29 -8.52
CA GLU A 20 -1.56 17.04 -7.30
C GLU A 20 -3.07 17.26 -7.10
N GLY A 21 -3.45 17.70 -5.91
CA GLY A 21 -4.82 18.12 -5.59
C GLY A 21 -5.87 17.05 -5.86
N ALA A 22 -6.98 17.45 -6.49
CA ALA A 22 -8.12 16.56 -6.74
C ALA A 22 -7.78 15.36 -7.64
N ALA A 23 -6.81 15.51 -8.55
CA ALA A 23 -6.41 14.47 -9.50
C ALA A 23 -5.78 13.24 -8.81
N GLN A 24 -5.24 13.40 -7.58
CA GLN A 24 -4.71 12.30 -6.78
C GLN A 24 -5.76 11.22 -6.48
N SER A 25 -7.05 11.57 -6.52
CA SER A 25 -8.14 10.61 -6.34
C SER A 25 -8.17 9.55 -7.44
N SER A 26 -7.83 9.93 -8.69
CA SER A 26 -7.74 8.99 -9.80
C SER A 26 -6.55 8.05 -9.66
N ALA A 27 -5.38 8.58 -9.31
CA ALA A 27 -4.19 7.78 -9.02
C ALA A 27 -4.41 6.77 -7.88
N LYS A 28 -5.09 7.20 -6.80
CA LYS A 28 -5.46 6.32 -5.68
C LYS A 28 -6.40 5.19 -6.12
N ARG A 29 -7.28 5.44 -7.08
CA ARG A 29 -8.21 4.42 -7.61
C ARG A 29 -7.47 3.29 -8.33
N ILE A 30 -6.44 3.60 -9.11
CA ILE A 30 -5.57 2.61 -9.76
C ILE A 30 -4.98 1.66 -8.71
N CYS A 31 -4.57 2.19 -7.57
CA CYS A 31 -4.00 1.41 -6.48
C CYS A 31 -5.05 0.55 -5.73
N GLY A 32 -6.35 0.76 -5.92
CA GLY A 32 -7.43 0.20 -5.11
C GLY A 32 -7.40 -1.33 -5.01
N GLY A 33 -7.27 -2.01 -6.15
CA GLY A 33 -7.22 -3.47 -6.26
C GLY A 33 -5.85 -4.03 -6.62
N CYS A 34 -4.77 -3.25 -6.45
CA CYS A 34 -3.43 -3.66 -6.86
C CYS A 34 -2.89 -4.76 -5.93
N VAL A 35 -2.49 -5.91 -6.47
CA VAL A 35 -2.02 -7.07 -5.70
C VAL A 35 -0.70 -6.85 -4.95
N ILE A 36 0.07 -5.83 -5.35
CA ILE A 36 1.33 -5.43 -4.68
C ILE A 36 1.19 -4.15 -3.86
N LYS A 37 -0.05 -3.69 -3.59
CA LYS A 37 -0.32 -2.41 -2.93
C LYS A 37 0.41 -2.27 -1.60
N THR A 38 0.46 -3.35 -0.81
CA THR A 38 1.11 -3.39 0.51
C THR A 38 2.62 -3.22 0.39
N GLU A 39 3.25 -3.97 -0.51
CA GLU A 39 4.68 -3.93 -0.77
C GLU A 39 5.11 -2.60 -1.37
N CYS A 40 4.28 -2.04 -2.26
CA CYS A 40 4.47 -0.71 -2.86
C CYS A 40 4.42 0.40 -1.79
N LEU A 41 3.42 0.36 -0.90
CA LEU A 41 3.33 1.33 0.20
C LEU A 41 4.50 1.21 1.17
N ALA A 42 4.84 -0.02 1.57
CA ALA A 42 5.96 -0.29 2.46
C ALA A 42 7.27 0.27 1.89
N HIS A 43 7.56 -0.03 0.62
CA HIS A 43 8.74 0.50 -0.06
C HIS A 43 8.79 2.03 -0.02
N ALA A 44 7.68 2.70 -0.32
CA ALA A 44 7.63 4.17 -0.30
C ALA A 44 7.83 4.77 1.09
N LEU A 45 7.38 4.08 2.15
CA LEU A 45 7.57 4.52 3.53
C LEU A 45 9.01 4.27 4.01
N ASP A 46 9.54 3.07 3.76
CA ASP A 46 10.91 2.68 4.14
C ASP A 46 11.95 3.57 3.44
N GLN A 47 11.76 3.83 2.14
CA GLN A 47 12.65 4.69 1.33
C GLN A 47 12.32 6.19 1.44
N ARG A 48 11.29 6.56 2.21
CA ARG A 48 10.82 7.95 2.39
C ARG A 48 10.61 8.69 1.06
N ILE A 49 10.04 8.00 0.07
CA ILE A 49 9.79 8.57 -1.27
C ILE A 49 8.87 9.78 -1.14
N GLN A 50 9.30 10.90 -1.73
CA GLN A 50 8.69 12.21 -1.51
C GLN A 50 7.57 12.54 -2.48
N HIS A 51 7.48 11.91 -3.65
CA HIS A 51 6.52 12.33 -4.67
C HIS A 51 5.60 11.20 -5.10
N GLY A 52 4.46 11.58 -5.69
CA GLY A 52 3.48 10.69 -6.28
C GLY A 52 2.66 9.85 -5.29
N VAL A 53 1.73 9.09 -5.86
CA VAL A 53 0.86 8.14 -5.16
C VAL A 53 1.50 6.76 -5.15
N TRP A 54 1.70 6.21 -3.96
CA TRP A 54 2.31 4.90 -3.73
C TRP A 54 1.41 4.06 -2.85
N GLY A 55 1.08 2.84 -3.29
CA GLY A 55 0.20 1.93 -2.56
C GLY A 55 -1.14 2.54 -2.14
N GLY A 56 -1.65 3.49 -2.93
CA GLY A 56 -2.90 4.21 -2.66
C GLY A 56 -2.79 5.35 -1.65
N MET A 57 -1.57 5.80 -1.30
CA MET A 57 -1.35 6.95 -0.43
C MET A 57 -0.58 8.06 -1.15
N THR A 58 -1.03 9.29 -0.98
CA THR A 58 -0.31 10.51 -1.36
C THR A 58 0.91 10.73 -0.47
N GLU A 59 1.85 11.57 -0.92
CA GLU A 59 2.98 12.02 -0.08
C GLU A 59 2.52 12.52 1.29
N ARG A 60 1.52 13.42 1.31
CA ARG A 60 1.02 14.05 2.54
C ARG A 60 0.50 13.01 3.53
N GLU A 61 -0.23 12.01 3.04
CA GLU A 61 -0.74 10.90 3.85
C GLU A 61 0.41 10.03 4.38
N ARG A 62 1.40 9.69 3.54
CA ARG A 62 2.59 8.93 3.96
C ARG A 62 3.39 9.68 5.03
N ARG A 63 3.61 10.98 4.85
CA ARG A 63 4.31 11.82 5.83
C ARG A 63 3.56 11.89 7.15
N ALA A 64 2.23 11.99 7.12
CA ALA A 64 1.42 11.95 8.34
C ALA A 64 1.53 10.60 9.07
N LEU A 65 1.56 9.49 8.32
CA LEU A 65 1.73 8.15 8.87
C LEU A 65 3.12 7.97 9.52
N LEU A 66 4.20 8.41 8.86
CA LEU A 66 5.55 8.39 9.40
C LEU A 66 5.66 9.17 10.71
N ARG A 67 5.03 10.36 10.81
CA ARG A 67 5.01 11.14 12.06
C ARG A 67 4.26 10.45 13.20
N ARG A 68 3.19 9.72 12.89
CA ARG A 68 2.37 9.00 13.88
C ARG A 68 3.05 7.73 14.40
N ARG A 69 4.02 7.19 13.68
CA ARG A 69 4.70 5.93 14.02
C ARG A 69 6.22 6.06 13.89
N PRO A 70 6.86 6.89 14.75
CA PRO A 70 8.28 7.18 14.66
C PRO A 70 9.18 5.97 15.02
N THR A 71 8.63 4.95 15.69
CA THR A 71 9.37 3.78 16.16
C THR A 71 9.35 2.59 15.18
N VAL A 72 8.61 2.68 14.08
CA VAL A 72 8.54 1.61 13.08
C VAL A 72 9.82 1.60 12.25
N THR A 73 10.55 0.48 12.31
CA THR A 73 11.83 0.29 11.60
C THR A 73 11.69 -0.52 10.32
N SER A 74 10.60 -1.28 10.16
CA SER A 74 10.27 -1.99 8.92
C SER A 74 8.78 -1.84 8.61
N TRP A 75 8.45 -1.02 7.63
CA TRP A 75 7.07 -0.87 7.18
C TRP A 75 6.58 -2.11 6.43
N ARG A 76 7.48 -2.80 5.74
CA ARG A 76 7.19 -4.09 5.10
C ARG A 76 6.60 -5.07 6.09
N GLN A 77 7.32 -5.38 7.17
CA GLN A 77 6.89 -6.35 8.17
C GLN A 77 5.56 -5.94 8.82
N LEU A 78 5.44 -4.67 9.21
CA LEU A 78 4.23 -4.16 9.85
C LEU A 78 2.99 -4.27 8.94
N LEU A 79 3.11 -3.86 7.68
CA LEU A 79 1.97 -3.83 6.77
C LEU A 79 1.63 -5.23 6.21
N GLU A 80 2.62 -6.09 5.99
CA GLU A 80 2.39 -7.49 5.59
C GLU A 80 1.71 -8.27 6.72
N ALA A 81 2.12 -8.07 7.98
CA ALA A 81 1.45 -8.68 9.14
C ALA A 81 -0.01 -8.21 9.27
N ALA A 82 -0.25 -6.90 9.13
CA ALA A 82 -1.60 -6.35 9.16
C ALA A 82 -2.47 -6.92 8.03
N ARG A 83 -1.92 -7.01 6.81
CA ARG A 83 -2.62 -7.62 5.66
C ARG A 83 -2.96 -9.08 5.93
N ALA A 84 -1.99 -9.86 6.39
CA ALA A 84 -2.20 -11.27 6.71
C ALA A 84 -3.32 -11.45 7.75
N GLU A 85 -3.33 -10.64 8.80
CA GLU A 85 -4.40 -10.67 9.82
C GLU A 85 -5.78 -10.35 9.22
N HIS A 86 -5.88 -9.36 8.34
CA HIS A 86 -7.14 -9.04 7.66
C HIS A 86 -7.61 -10.11 6.67
N GLU A 87 -6.67 -10.83 6.05
CA GLU A 87 -6.95 -11.91 5.10
C GLU A 87 -7.23 -13.26 5.79
N ARG A 88 -7.00 -13.37 7.12
CA ARG A 88 -7.31 -14.58 7.86
C ARG A 88 -8.82 -14.85 7.79
N PRO A 89 -9.24 -16.02 7.27
CA PRO A 89 -10.65 -16.36 7.25
C PRO A 89 -11.16 -16.53 8.69
N VAL A 90 -12.38 -16.02 8.96
CA VAL A 90 -13.11 -16.13 10.25
C VAL A 90 -13.50 -17.59 10.60
N ARG A 91 -12.85 -18.59 9.99
CA ARG A 91 -13.20 -20.03 10.06
C ARG A 91 -12.33 -20.87 10.99
N ALA A 92 -11.49 -20.27 11.83
CA ALA A 92 -10.77 -21.02 12.86
C ALA A 92 -11.62 -21.30 14.13
N GLU A 93 -12.79 -20.66 14.29
CA GLU A 93 -13.63 -20.76 15.50
C GLU A 93 -14.82 -21.73 15.40
N HIS A 94 -15.04 -22.40 14.26
CA HIS A 94 -16.16 -23.36 14.09
C HIS A 94 -15.73 -24.78 13.71
N ALA A 95 -14.44 -25.10 13.69
CA ALA A 95 -13.94 -26.45 13.38
C ALA A 95 -13.84 -27.36 14.62
N GLY A 96 -14.67 -27.14 15.63
CA GLY A 96 -14.59 -27.84 16.93
C GLY A 96 -15.93 -28.08 17.63
N VAL A 97 -17.08 -27.96 16.96
CA VAL A 97 -18.37 -28.38 17.52
C VAL A 97 -19.15 -29.21 16.50
N SER A 98 -19.35 -30.48 16.87
CA SER A 98 -20.12 -31.57 16.24
C SER A 98 -19.34 -32.49 15.30
#